data_AF-A0AAX3M8V0-F1
#
_entry.id   AF-A0AAX3M8V0-F1
#
_cell.length_a   1.000
_cell.length_b   1.000
_cell.length_c   1.000
_cell.angle_alpha   90.00
_cell.angle_beta   90.00
_cell.angle_gamma   90.00
#
_symmetry.space_group_name_H-M   'P 1'
#
loop_
_entity.id
_entity.type
_entity.pdbx_description
1 polymer ?
#
loop_
_entity_poly.entity_id
_entity_poly.type
_entity_poly.pdbx_seq_one_letter_code
_entity_poly.pdbx_strand_id
1 'polypeptide(L)' 'MAKENIGNVLCLDGIINTNGSNLKFLPLKPELKTSLSIIWKKNKSLSNVAKKFLEDLKTFIS' A
#
# COMPACT_ATOMS: atom_id res chain seq x y z
N MET A 1 15.79 -9.31 -4.42
CA MET A 1 15.98 -10.16 -3.21
C MET A 1 14.92 -11.25 -3.15
N ALA A 2 13.65 -10.95 -2.83
CA ALA A 2 12.59 -11.97 -2.79
C ALA A 2 12.37 -12.70 -4.13
N LYS A 3 12.20 -11.95 -5.23
CA LYS A 3 12.02 -12.55 -6.57
C LYS A 3 13.21 -13.40 -7.03
N GLU A 4 14.40 -12.98 -6.62
CA GLU A 4 15.67 -13.64 -6.94
C GLU A 4 15.99 -14.81 -5.98
N ASN A 5 15.10 -15.15 -5.04
CA ASN A 5 15.31 -16.17 -4.01
C ASN A 5 16.53 -15.94 -3.10
N ILE A 6 16.92 -14.67 -2.93
CA ILE A 6 18.08 -14.28 -2.10
C ILE A 6 17.65 -13.95 -0.64
N GLY A 7 16.36 -13.86 -0.37
CA GLY A 7 15.84 -13.65 0.99
C GLY A 7 14.38 -13.20 1.05
N ASN A 8 13.83 -13.12 2.26
CA ASN A 8 12.48 -12.62 2.51
C ASN A 8 12.46 -11.10 2.68
N VAL A 9 11.34 -10.46 2.35
CA VAL A 9 11.15 -9.01 2.51
C VAL A 9 9.97 -8.76 3.44
N LEU A 10 10.17 -7.88 4.42
CA LEU A 10 9.11 -7.38 5.27
C LEU A 10 8.42 -6.20 4.58
N CYS A 11 7.11 -6.29 4.38
CA CYS A 11 6.32 -5.26 3.72
C CYS A 11 4.88 -5.23 4.26
N LEU A 12 4.13 -4.18 3.89
CA LEU A 12 2.71 -4.08 4.17
C LEU A 12 1.92 -4.95 3.18
N ASP A 13 0.85 -5.54 3.67
CA ASP A 13 -0.08 -6.31 2.84
C ASP A 13 -0.71 -5.42 1.74
N GLY A 14 -0.89 -5.98 0.55
CA GLY A 14 -1.50 -5.29 -0.60
C GLY A 14 -0.64 -4.24 -1.33
N ILE A 15 0.58 -3.91 -0.88
CA ILE A 15 1.44 -2.93 -1.57
C ILE A 15 2.13 -3.51 -2.81
N ILE A 16 2.46 -4.80 -2.78
CA ILE A 16 3.12 -5.49 -3.90
C ILE A 16 2.11 -6.43 -4.54
N ASN A 17 1.89 -6.29 -5.85
CA ASN A 17 1.11 -7.24 -6.60
C ASN A 17 1.90 -8.54 -6.77
N THR A 18 1.52 -9.58 -6.03
CA THR A 18 2.12 -10.91 -6.14
C THR A 18 1.37 -11.82 -7.13
N ASN A 19 0.26 -11.38 -7.72
CA ASN A 19 -0.52 -12.19 -8.65
C ASN A 19 0.30 -12.51 -9.91
N GLY A 20 0.29 -13.78 -10.31
CA GLY A 20 1.07 -14.26 -11.48
C GLY A 20 2.59 -14.29 -11.26
N SER A 21 3.06 -14.10 -10.03
CA SER A 21 4.47 -14.20 -9.66
C SER A 21 4.76 -15.44 -8.81
N ASN A 22 6.03 -15.75 -8.61
CA ASN A 22 6.49 -16.79 -7.68
C ASN A 22 6.55 -16.30 -6.21
N LEU A 23 6.02 -15.10 -5.91
CA LEU A 23 6.01 -14.51 -4.58
C LEU A 23 4.69 -14.76 -3.87
N LYS A 24 4.76 -14.92 -2.55
CA LYS A 24 3.59 -15.05 -1.68
C LYS A 24 3.75 -14.15 -0.46
N PHE A 25 2.71 -13.40 -0.11
CA PHE A 25 2.66 -12.67 1.14
C PHE A 25 2.44 -13.64 2.31
N LEU A 26 3.24 -13.51 3.36
CA LEU A 26 3.15 -14.31 4.57
C LEU A 26 2.93 -13.39 5.77
N PRO A 27 1.75 -13.42 6.42
CA PRO A 27 1.50 -12.60 7.59
C PRO A 27 2.34 -13.05 8.78
N LEU A 28 2.77 -12.09 9.60
CA LEU A 28 3.49 -12.37 10.84
C LEU A 28 2.58 -13.06 11.87
N LYS A 29 3.18 -13.84 12.77
CA LYS A 29 2.53 -14.42 13.94
C LYS A 29 3.31 -14.03 15.20
N PRO A 30 2.74 -13.22 16.12
CA PRO A 30 1.41 -12.60 16.06
C PRO A 30 1.27 -11.56 14.94
N GLU A 31 0.03 -11.27 14.55
CA GLU A 31 -0.26 -10.30 13.48
C GLU A 31 0.14 -8.88 13.92
N LEU A 32 0.90 -8.18 13.07
CA LEU A 32 1.29 -6.79 13.27
C LEU A 32 0.55 -5.91 12.26
N LYS A 33 -0.32 -5.03 12.74
CA LYS A 33 -1.09 -4.09 11.92
C LYS A 33 -0.52 -2.69 12.04
N THR A 34 -0.63 -1.93 10.95
CA THR A 34 -0.30 -0.50 10.91
C THR A 34 -1.22 0.23 9.96
N SER A 35 -1.37 1.55 10.14
CA SER A 35 -2.21 2.41 9.33
C SER A 35 -1.43 2.97 8.13
N LEU A 36 -2.04 2.97 6.94
CA LEU A 36 -1.53 3.69 5.78
C LEU A 36 -2.09 5.12 5.76
N SER A 37 -1.24 6.10 5.46
CA SER A 37 -1.64 7.51 5.35
C SER A 37 -1.26 8.09 4.00
N ILE A 38 -2.15 8.86 3.40
CA ILE A 38 -1.90 9.64 2.19
C ILE A 38 -1.57 11.06 2.62
N ILE A 39 -0.37 11.55 2.28
CA ILE A 39 0.15 12.83 2.76
C ILE A 39 0.48 13.78 1.61
N TRP A 40 0.31 15.09 1.85
CA TRP A 40 0.70 16.16 0.94
C TRP A 40 1.15 17.40 1.72
N LYS A 41 1.80 18.35 1.02
CA LYS A 41 2.31 19.58 1.63
C LYS A 41 1.15 20.44 2.18
N LYS A 42 1.23 20.81 3.47
CA LYS A 42 0.18 21.56 4.20
C LYS A 42 -0.34 22.79 3.46
N ASN A 43 0.53 23.54 2.80
CA ASN A 43 0.19 24.80 2.13
C ASN A 43 -0.07 24.66 0.63
N LYS A 44 -0.28 23.44 0.13
CA LYS A 44 -0.64 23.20 -1.27
C LYS A 44 -2.11 22.81 -1.34
N SER A 45 -2.93 23.68 -1.93
CA SER A 45 -4.31 23.32 -2.26
C SER A 45 -4.30 22.17 -3.27
N LEU A 46 -5.11 21.15 -3.04
CA LEU A 46 -5.32 20.11 -4.03
C LEU A 46 -6.06 20.70 -5.23
N SER A 47 -5.63 20.30 -6.43
CA SER A 47 -6.40 20.56 -7.65
C SER A 47 -7.78 19.90 -7.56
N ASN A 48 -8.74 20.38 -8.35
CA ASN A 48 -10.08 19.79 -8.40
C ASN A 48 -10.02 18.29 -8.76
N VAL A 49 -9.12 17.90 -9.67
CA VAL A 49 -8.89 16.49 -10.04
C VAL A 49 -8.36 15.68 -8.85
N ALA A 50 -7.39 16.22 -8.10
CA ALA A 50 -6.83 15.53 -6.95
C ALA A 50 -7.87 15.37 -5.82
N LYS A 51 -8.73 16.37 -5.60
CA LYS A 51 -9.83 16.27 -4.63
C LYS A 51 -10.80 15.16 -5.02
N LYS A 52 -11.24 15.15 -6.29
CA LYS A 52 -12.14 14.11 -6.80
C LYS A 52 -11.54 12.71 -6.66
N PHE A 53 -10.26 12.56 -7.02
CA PHE A 53 -9.53 11.33 -6.81
C PHE A 53 -9.50 10.89 -5.33
N LEU A 54 -9.26 11.82 -4.39
CA LEU A 54 -9.29 11.48 -2.97
C LEU A 54 -10.68 11.08 -2.46
N GLU A 55 -11.75 11.70 -2.96
CA GLU A 55 -13.12 11.31 -2.63
C GLU A 55 -13.43 9.90 -3.12
N ASP A 56 -13.09 9.60 -4.38
CA ASP A 56 -13.29 8.29 -4.98
C ASP A 56 -12.43 7.23 -4.25
N LEU A 57 -11.19 7.56 -3.90
CA LEU A 57 -10.30 6.68 -3.17
C LEU A 57 -10.80 6.39 -1.75
N LYS A 58 -11.32 7.40 -1.03
CA LYS A 58 -11.93 7.20 0.29
C LYS A 58 -13.16 6.29 0.21
N THR A 59 -13.94 6.41 -0.86
CA THR A 59 -15.12 5.57 -1.08
C THR A 59 -14.73 4.12 -1.42
N PHE A 60 -13.61 3.93 -2.11
CA PHE A 60 -13.11 2.60 -2.48
C PHE A 60 -12.45 1.85 -1.31
N ILE A 61 -11.78 2.58 -0.40
CA ILE A 61 -11.06 2.00 0.74
C ILE A 61 -11.95 1.85 1.99
N SER A 62 -13.04 2.63 2.08
CA SER A 62 -14.01 2.56 3.20
C SER A 62 -14.97 1.40 3.06
#